data_AF-A0A521LAG6-F1
#
_entry.id   AF-A0A521LAG6-F1
#
_cell.length_a   1.000
_cell.length_b   1.000
_cell.length_c   1.000
_cell.angle_alpha   90.00
_cell.angle_beta   90.00
_cell.angle_gamma   90.00
#
_symmetry.space_group_name_H-M   'P 1'
#
loop_
_entity.id
_entity.type
_entity.pdbx_description
1 polymer ?
#
loop_
_entity_poly.entity_id
_entity_poly.type
_entity_poly.pdbx_seq_one_letter_code
_entity_poly.pdbx_strand_id
1 'polypeptide(L)'
;MSPELLEEKAGEAEAFLRSLASRHRLMILCSLLGGELSVTDLGERLGLTQSNLSRHLATLRDEGLVGTRREKTTIFYRITSERVLPILTELYALFCAGDEAESRES
;
A
#
# COMPACT_ATOMS: atom_id res chain seq x y z
N MET A 1 1.38 21.42 22.48
CA MET A 1 1.32 21.65 21.02
C MET A 1 0.42 22.85 20.81
N SER A 2 0.81 23.86 20.04
CA SER A 2 -0.07 24.99 19.74
C SER A 2 -1.14 24.58 18.71
N PRO A 3 -2.29 25.27 18.65
CA PRO A 3 -3.32 24.99 17.64
C PRO A 3 -2.80 25.05 16.20
N GLU A 4 -1.91 26.00 15.89
CA GLU A 4 -1.35 26.19 14.54
C GLU A 4 -0.46 25.01 14.14
N LEU A 5 0.37 24.54 15.07
CA LEU A 5 1.22 23.36 14.84
C LEU A 5 0.38 22.08 14.70
N LEU A 6 -0.73 21.97 15.42
CA LEU A 6 -1.66 20.83 15.28
C LEU A 6 -2.32 20.82 13.91
N GLU A 7 -2.77 21.99 13.41
CA GLU A 7 -3.38 22.13 12.08
C GLU A 7 -2.40 21.76 10.96
N GLU A 8 -1.14 22.21 11.04
CA GLU A 8 -0.09 21.83 10.10
C GLU A 8 0.10 20.31 10.06
N LYS A 9 0.25 19.66 11.22
CA LYS A 9 0.46 18.21 11.30
C LYS A 9 -0.78 17.42 10.86
N ALA A 10 -1.98 17.94 11.12
CA ALA A 10 -3.22 17.36 10.62
C ALA A 10 -3.30 17.41 9.10
N GLY A 11 -2.88 18.51 8.47
CA GLY A 11 -2.81 18.63 7.00
C GLY A 11 -1.83 17.64 6.37
N GLU A 12 -0.65 17.46 6.97
CA GLU A 12 0.31 16.42 6.53
C GLU A 12 -0.29 15.02 6.64
N ALA A 13 -0.96 14.72 7.76
CA ALA A 13 -1.62 13.44 7.99
C ALA A 13 -2.78 13.22 7.01
N GLU A 14 -3.57 14.25 6.70
CA GLU A 14 -4.68 14.17 5.74
C GLU A 14 -4.18 13.83 4.34
N ALA A 15 -3.16 14.55 3.85
CA ALA A 15 -2.56 14.29 2.54
C ALA A 15 -2.02 12.85 2.47
N PHE A 16 -1.35 12.40 3.53
CA PHE A 16 -0.89 11.04 3.66
C PHE A 16 -2.05 10.04 3.70
N LEU A 17 -3.12 10.24 4.46
CA LEU A 17 -4.25 9.29 4.49
C LEU A 17 -4.99 9.24 3.15
N ARG A 18 -5.06 10.36 2.42
CA ARG A 18 -5.65 10.42 1.07
C ARG A 18 -4.87 9.55 0.07
N SER A 19 -3.55 9.47 0.21
CA SER A 19 -2.71 8.53 -0.55
C SER A 19 -3.13 7.07 -0.29
N LEU A 20 -3.50 6.73 0.93
CA LEU A 20 -3.90 5.36 1.30
C LEU A 20 -5.36 5.06 1.01
N ALA A 21 -6.24 6.06 0.99
CA ALA A 21 -7.70 5.92 0.86
C ALA A 21 -8.16 5.50 -0.56
N SER A 22 -7.66 4.37 -1.05
CA SER A 22 -8.09 3.69 -2.27
C SER A 22 -8.01 2.19 -2.08
N ARG A 23 -9.12 1.51 -2.34
CA ARG A 23 -9.22 0.04 -2.27
C ARG A 23 -8.06 -0.66 -2.98
N HIS A 24 -7.78 -0.29 -4.23
CA HIS A 24 -6.73 -0.94 -5.01
C HIS A 24 -5.32 -0.63 -4.50
N ARG A 25 -5.07 0.57 -3.97
CA ARG A 25 -3.77 0.90 -3.37
C ARG A 25 -3.55 0.14 -2.06
N LEU A 26 -4.58 0.00 -1.22
CA LEU A 26 -4.52 -0.84 -0.03
C LEU A 26 -4.25 -2.30 -0.40
N MET A 27 -4.95 -2.84 -1.39
CA MET A 27 -4.69 -4.21 -1.87
C MET A 27 -3.24 -4.42 -2.35
N ILE A 28 -2.68 -3.45 -3.09
CA ILE A 28 -1.28 -3.48 -3.52
C ILE A 28 -0.34 -3.43 -2.32
N LEU A 29 -0.54 -2.47 -1.41
CA LEU A 29 0.31 -2.28 -0.24
C LEU A 29 0.27 -3.51 0.69
N CYS A 30 -0.91 -4.04 1.01
CA CYS A 30 -1.04 -5.28 1.78
C CYS A 30 -0.37 -6.46 1.08
N SER A 31 -0.41 -6.51 -0.26
CA SER A 31 0.30 -7.55 -1.02
C SER A 31 1.82 -7.47 -0.88
N LEU A 32 2.36 -6.25 -0.75
CA LEU A 32 3.78 -5.97 -0.60
C LEU A 32 4.29 -6.10 0.85
N LEU A 33 3.42 -6.30 1.85
CA LEU A 33 3.84 -6.58 3.24
C LEU A 33 4.65 -7.89 3.34
N GLY A 34 4.36 -8.87 2.46
CA GLY A 34 5.06 -10.15 2.42
C GLY A 34 6.41 -10.12 1.70
N GLY A 35 6.79 -8.99 1.09
CA GLY A 35 8.03 -8.85 0.33
C GLY A 35 7.85 -8.12 -1.00
N GLU A 36 8.94 -8.06 -1.77
CA GLU A 36 8.91 -7.42 -3.09
C GLU A 36 8.17 -8.28 -4.12
N LEU A 37 7.39 -7.65 -4.99
CA LEU A 37 6.63 -8.32 -6.07
C LEU A 37 6.81 -7.57 -7.39
N SER A 38 6.77 -8.30 -8.51
CA SER A 38 6.77 -7.67 -9.82
C SER A 38 5.40 -7.10 -10.18
N VAL A 39 5.36 -6.22 -11.19
CA VAL A 39 4.09 -5.71 -11.75
C VAL A 39 3.20 -6.86 -12.25
N THR A 40 3.80 -7.90 -12.83
CA THR A 40 3.06 -9.06 -13.32
C THR A 40 2.44 -9.84 -12.17
N ASP A 41 3.22 -10.15 -11.12
CA ASP A 41 2.72 -10.87 -9.94
C ASP A 41 1.58 -10.11 -9.25
N LEU A 42 1.72 -8.78 -9.12
CA LEU A 42 0.68 -7.92 -8.57
C LEU A 42 -0.58 -7.90 -9.46
N GLY A 43 -0.42 -7.87 -10.78
CA GLY A 43 -1.54 -7.86 -11.71
C GLY A 43 -2.35 -9.16 -11.64
N GLU A 44 -1.66 -10.30 -11.66
CA GLU A 44 -2.25 -11.62 -11.56
C GLU A 44 -2.95 -11.83 -10.20
N ARG A 45 -2.28 -11.48 -9.10
CA ARG A 45 -2.82 -11.65 -7.75
C ARG A 45 -4.06 -10.80 -7.49
N LEU A 46 -4.09 -9.57 -8.04
CA LEU A 46 -5.15 -8.60 -7.75
C LEU A 46 -6.25 -8.56 -8.81
N GLY A 47 -6.12 -9.33 -9.90
CA GLY A 47 -7.06 -9.32 -11.02
C GLY A 47 -7.14 -7.95 -11.71
N LEU A 48 -6.04 -7.19 -11.74
CA LEU A 48 -5.99 -5.84 -12.31
C LEU A 48 -5.32 -5.84 -13.67
N THR A 49 -5.85 -5.04 -14.59
CA THR A 49 -5.18 -4.76 -15.86
C THR A 49 -3.88 -3.99 -15.63
N GLN A 50 -2.90 -4.19 -16.51
CA GLN A 50 -1.60 -3.54 -16.43
C GLN A 50 -1.71 -2.00 -16.37
N SER A 51 -2.60 -1.40 -17.16
CA SER A 51 -2.82 0.07 -17.16
C SER A 51 -3.40 0.57 -15.84
N ASN A 52 -4.33 -0.17 -15.23
CA ASN A 52 -4.90 0.20 -13.94
C ASN A 52 -3.87 0.08 -12.82
N LEU A 53 -3.15 -1.05 -12.78
CA LEU A 53 -2.11 -1.29 -11.81
C LEU A 53 -0.99 -0.25 -11.91
N SER A 54 -0.51 0.06 -13.12
CA SER A 54 0.56 1.03 -13.34
C SER A 54 0.20 2.42 -12.83
N ARG A 55 -1.05 2.85 -12.99
CA ARG A 55 -1.53 4.14 -12.46
C ARG A 55 -1.47 4.17 -10.93
N HIS A 56 -1.93 3.11 -10.27
CA HIS A 56 -1.86 3.02 -8.81
C HIS A 56 -0.42 2.97 -8.29
N LEU A 57 0.46 2.20 -8.94
CA LEU A 57 1.87 2.12 -8.60
C LEU A 57 2.62 3.44 -8.85
N ALA A 58 2.26 4.19 -9.89
CA ALA A 58 2.80 5.52 -10.13
C ALA A 58 2.43 6.47 -8.99
N THR A 59 1.15 6.55 -8.61
CA THR A 59 0.71 7.36 -7.46
C THR A 59 1.44 6.99 -6.18
N LEU A 60 1.49 5.69 -5.83
CA LEU A 60 2.18 5.22 -4.62
C LEU A 60 3.68 5.55 -4.62
N ARG A 61 4.32 5.54 -5.79
CA ARG A 61 5.74 5.88 -5.93
C ARG A 61 5.95 7.39 -5.80
N ASP A 62 5.10 8.19 -6.44
CA ASP A 62 5.18 9.65 -6.40
C ASP A 62 4.92 10.17 -4.97
N GLU A 63 4.11 9.45 -4.19
CA GLU A 63 3.86 9.69 -2.77
C GLU A 63 4.95 9.10 -1.83
N GLY A 64 5.99 8.44 -2.39
CA GLY A 64 7.11 7.89 -1.64
C GLY A 64 6.79 6.64 -0.79
N LEU A 65 5.62 6.01 -1.02
CA LEU A 65 5.18 4.85 -0.25
C LEU A 65 5.87 3.56 -0.70
N VAL A 66 6.14 3.46 -2.00
CA VAL A 66 6.82 2.31 -2.61
C VAL A 66 8.05 2.75 -3.39
N GLY A 67 9.04 1.87 -3.42
CA GLY A 67 10.23 1.98 -4.26
C GLY A 67 10.25 0.89 -5.32
N THR A 68 11.16 1.04 -6.28
CA THR A 68 11.35 0.05 -7.35
C THR A 68 12.79 -0.47 -7.38
N ARG A 69 12.93 -1.72 -7.79
CA ARG A 69 14.20 -2.38 -8.11
C ARG A 69 14.06 -3.03 -9.47
N ARG A 70 15.04 -2.84 -10.36
CA ARG A 70 15.05 -3.52 -11.66
C ARG A 70 15.98 -4.73 -11.60
N GLU A 71 15.50 -5.86 -12.10
CA GLU A 71 16.28 -7.07 -12.28
C GLU A 71 16.06 -7.60 -13.69
N LYS A 72 17.11 -7.55 -14.51
CA LYS A 72 17.04 -7.78 -15.96
C LYS A 72 15.95 -6.87 -16.58
N THR A 73 14.88 -7.45 -17.10
CA THR A 73 13.75 -6.75 -17.73
C THR A 73 12.59 -6.52 -16.76
N THR A 74 12.61 -7.11 -15.57
CA THR A 74 11.50 -7.07 -14.61
C THR A 74 11.68 -5.93 -13.61
N ILE A 75 10.59 -5.23 -13.30
CA ILE A 75 10.54 -4.22 -12.24
C ILE A 75 9.81 -4.81 -11.04
N PHE A 76 10.49 -4.81 -9.90
CA PHE A 76 9.97 -5.19 -8.60
C PHE A 76 9.61 -3.96 -7.79
N TYR A 77 8.55 -4.06 -7.02
CA TYR A 77 8.06 -3.04 -6.11
C TYR A 77 8.18 -3.52 -4.67
N ARG A 78 8.46 -2.61 -3.75
CA ARG A 78 8.48 -2.87 -2.30
C ARG A 78 8.03 -1.63 -1.55
N ILE A 79 7.49 -1.83 -0.35
CA ILE A 79 7.24 -0.71 0.57
C ILE A 79 8.59 -0.11 1.00
N THR A 80 8.70 1.21 0.95
CA THR A 80 9.89 1.96 1.39
C THR A 80 9.60 2.96 2.49
N SER A 81 8.32 3.27 2.73
CA SER A 81 7.92 4.23 3.75
C SER A 81 7.79 3.57 5.12
N GLU A 82 8.60 4.00 6.08
CA GLU A 82 8.45 3.57 7.49
C GLU A 82 7.14 4.07 8.10
N ARG A 83 6.56 5.16 7.57
CA ARG A 83 5.29 5.71 8.05
C ARG A 83 4.09 4.85 7.69
N VAL A 84 4.15 4.10 6.57
CA VAL A 84 3.01 3.34 6.07
C VAL A 84 2.88 1.96 6.72
N LEU A 85 4.00 1.34 7.09
CA LEU A 85 4.03 0.01 7.69
C LEU A 85 3.15 -0.16 8.94
N PRO A 86 3.23 0.70 9.98
CA PRO A 86 2.40 0.53 11.18
C PRO A 86 0.91 0.69 10.86
N ILE A 87 0.56 1.59 9.93
CA ILE A 87 -0.83 1.84 9.54
C ILE A 87 -1.38 0.66 8.75
N LEU A 88 -0.61 0.10 7.80
CA LEU A 88 -1.03 -1.09 7.08
C LEU A 88 -1.16 -2.31 7.98
N THR A 89 -0.28 -2.45 8.98
CA THR A 89 -0.36 -3.53 9.97
C THR A 89 -1.66 -3.43 10.76
N GLU A 90 -2.01 -2.22 11.23
CA GLU A 90 -3.24 -1.98 11.97
C GLU A 90 -4.48 -2.20 11.09
N LEU A 91 -4.48 -1.67 9.87
CA LEU A 91 -5.59 -1.89 8.92
C LEU A 91 -5.75 -3.38 8.60
N TYR A 92 -4.66 -4.12 8.43
CA TYR A 92 -4.71 -5.56 8.22
C TYR A 92 -5.32 -6.29 9.43
N ALA A 93 -4.92 -5.91 10.65
CA ALA A 93 -5.48 -6.47 11.87
C ALA A 93 -6.99 -6.19 12.00
N LEU A 94 -7.42 -4.96 11.70
CA LEU A 94 -8.81 -4.53 11.83
C LEU A 94 -9.75 -5.10 10.76
N PHE A 95 -9.25 -5.34 9.55
CA PHE A 95 -10.10 -5.65 8.39
C PHE A 95 -9.77 -6.98 7.69
N CYS A 96 -8.70 -7.69 8.05
CA CYS A 96 -8.27 -8.91 7.35
C CYS A 96 -7.99 -10.07 8.30
N ALA A 97 -7.45 -9.82 9.50
CA ALA A 97 -7.08 -10.89 10.43
C ALA A 97 -8.27 -11.67 11.01
N GLY A 98 -9.48 -11.09 10.99
CA GLY A 98 -10.72 -11.79 11.40
C GLY A 98 -11.20 -12.82 10.38
N ASP A 99 -11.00 -12.56 9.08
CA ASP A 99 -11.54 -13.38 7.99
C ASP A 99 -10.73 -14.66 7.73
N GLU A 100 -9.45 -14.69 8.15
CA GLU A 100 -8.59 -15.88 8.05
C GLU A 100 -8.94 -16.98 9.07
N ALA A 101 -9.62 -16.62 10.17
CA ALA A 101 -10.09 -17.58 11.17
C ALA A 101 -11.33 -18.35 10.68
N GLU A 102 -12.27 -17.65 10.02
CA GLU A 102 -13.51 -18.25 9.51
C GLU A 102 -13.30 -19.15 8.29
N SER A 103 -12.24 -18.90 7.50
CA SER A 103 -11.91 -19.68 6.30
C SER A 103 -11.10 -20.96 6.57
N ARG A 104 -10.65 -21.20 7.81
CA ARG A 104 -10.01 -22.46 8.24
C ARG A 104 -10.98 -23.42 8.94
N GLU A 105 -12.19 -22.98 9.23
CA GLU A 105 -13.26 -23.77 9.86
C GLU A 105 -14.36 -24.20 8.86
N SER A 106 -14.17 -23.92 7.57
CA SER A 106 -15.06 -24.33 6.47
C SER A 106 -14.48 -25.44 5.60
#